data_AF-A0A9D2K0V2-F1
#
_entry.id   AF-A0A9D2K0V2-F1
#
_cell.length_a   1.000
_cell.length_b   1.000
_cell.length_c   1.000
_cell.angle_alpha   90.00
_cell.angle_beta   90.00
_cell.angle_gamma   90.00
#
_symmetry.space_group_name_H-M   'P 1'
#
loop_
_entity.id
_entity.type
_entity.pdbx_description
1 polymer ?
#
loop_
_entity_poly.entity_id
_entity_poly.type
_entity_poly.pdbx_seq_one_letter_code
_entity_poly.pdbx_strand_id
1 'polypeptide(L)'
;DKLRSFLQKEFRGRAIPGQPATRSGKPYSQFVYSSASVQADDMENVEELANTIRSMGYNVSTNIEYINSMKKQFAMVQGVLGGIGAVSLFVAAIGIANTMMMSIYERTKEIGVMKVIGCSLRNIREMFLLEAGFIGFMGGVAGNILSFIMSAVINILVSGESMGVGGSLSYIPLWLVLTSMGFAVLVGMAAGYFPALRAMKLSPLAAIRNE
;
A
#
# COMPACT_ATOMS: atom_id res chain seq x y z
N ASP A 1 4.95 -0.49 44.23
CA ASP A 1 5.53 -0.38 45.58
C ASP A 1 4.58 -0.12 46.74
N LYS A 2 3.66 0.86 46.69
CA LYS A 2 2.75 1.16 47.82
C LYS A 2 1.91 -0.04 48.32
N LEU A 3 1.42 -0.88 47.40
CA LEU A 3 0.67 -2.10 47.73
C LEU A 3 1.53 -3.13 48.49
N ARG A 4 2.80 -3.26 48.11
CA ARG A 4 3.75 -4.19 48.73
C ARG A 4 4.04 -3.79 50.17
N SER A 5 4.28 -2.50 50.43
CA SER A 5 4.48 -1.97 51.78
C SER A 5 3.25 -2.09 52.67
N PHE A 6 2.05 -1.95 52.10
CA PHE A 6 0.80 -2.12 52.83
C PHE A 6 0.59 -3.58 53.25
N LEU A 7 0.71 -4.52 52.31
CA LEU A 7 0.54 -5.95 52.59
C LEU A 7 1.59 -6.49 53.57
N GLN A 8 2.84 -6.01 53.50
CA GLN A 8 3.88 -6.38 54.46
C GLN A 8 3.62 -5.85 55.87
N LYS A 9 2.94 -4.71 56.01
CA LYS A 9 2.59 -4.12 57.31
C LYS A 9 1.41 -4.84 57.94
N GLU A 10 0.39 -5.17 57.13
CA GLU A 10 -0.85 -5.79 57.58
C GLU A 10 -0.68 -7.28 57.96
N PHE A 11 0.13 -8.02 57.20
CA PHE A 11 0.32 -9.46 57.40
C PHE A 11 1.66 -9.82 58.08
N ARG A 12 2.21 -8.93 58.92
CA ARG A 12 3.47 -9.22 59.65
C ARG A 12 3.38 -10.53 60.44
N GLY A 13 4.16 -11.53 60.03
CA GLY A 13 4.24 -12.84 60.68
C GLY A 13 3.15 -13.85 60.28
N ARG A 14 2.26 -13.52 59.33
CA ARG A 14 1.22 -14.43 58.79
C ARG A 14 1.38 -14.58 57.27
N ALA A 15 0.91 -15.69 56.72
CA ALA A 15 0.88 -15.89 55.28
C ALA A 15 -0.10 -14.92 54.61
N ILE A 16 0.35 -14.23 53.55
CA ILE A 16 -0.50 -13.36 52.75
C ILE A 16 -1.47 -14.25 51.94
N PRO A 17 -2.79 -13.99 51.95
CA PRO A 17 -3.77 -14.77 51.18
C PRO A 17 -3.39 -14.86 49.70
N GLY A 18 -3.38 -16.07 49.14
CA GLY A 18 -3.04 -16.33 47.73
C GLY A 18 -1.55 -16.47 47.43
N GLN A 19 -0.65 -16.24 48.39
CA GLN A 19 0.76 -16.62 48.25
C GLN A 19 1.01 -18.03 48.75
N PRO A 20 1.86 -18.82 48.07
CA PRO A 20 2.24 -20.13 48.58
C PRO A 20 2.94 -19.98 49.94
N ALA A 21 2.70 -20.90 50.87
CA ALA A 21 3.41 -20.98 52.14
C ALA A 21 4.37 -22.17 52.12
N THR A 22 5.40 -22.16 52.98
CA THR A 22 6.27 -23.34 53.15
C THR A 22 5.46 -24.52 53.72
N ARG A 23 5.98 -25.76 53.61
CA ARG A 23 5.33 -26.98 54.17
C ARG A 23 4.95 -26.86 55.67
N SER A 24 5.60 -25.97 56.39
CA SER A 24 5.39 -25.63 57.80
C SER A 24 4.53 -24.36 58.03
N GLY A 25 3.84 -23.85 57.01
CA GLY A 25 2.87 -22.75 57.10
C GLY A 25 3.46 -21.34 57.18
N LYS A 26 4.79 -21.19 57.01
CA LYS A 26 5.46 -19.88 57.07
C LYS A 26 5.36 -19.13 55.72
N PRO A 27 5.19 -17.79 55.73
CA PRO A 27 5.27 -16.98 54.51
C PRO A 27 6.67 -17.01 53.91
N TYR A 28 6.78 -17.00 52.58
CA TYR A 28 8.05 -16.71 51.92
C TYR A 28 8.46 -15.25 52.18
N SER A 29 9.77 -14.98 52.24
CA SER A 29 10.30 -13.62 52.38
C SER A 29 10.08 -12.77 51.11
N GLN A 30 9.82 -13.43 49.98
CA GLN A 30 9.63 -12.82 48.67
C GLN A 30 8.19 -13.00 48.18
N PHE A 31 7.71 -12.00 47.44
CA PHE A 31 6.41 -12.07 46.79
C PHE A 31 6.51 -13.04 45.61
N VAL A 32 5.61 -14.02 45.57
CA VAL A 32 5.47 -14.92 44.42
C VAL A 32 4.37 -14.36 43.53
N TYR A 33 4.68 -14.16 42.26
CA TYR A 33 3.75 -13.67 41.25
C TYR A 33 3.29 -14.86 40.38
N SER A 34 1.99 -14.95 40.11
CA SER A 34 1.38 -16.01 39.28
C SER A 34 1.39 -15.67 37.79
N SER A 35 1.44 -14.38 37.44
CA SER A 35 1.53 -13.90 36.07
C SER A 35 2.29 -12.58 36.01
N ALA A 36 2.90 -12.32 34.85
CA ALA A 36 3.52 -11.05 34.50
C ALA A 36 2.99 -10.63 33.14
N SER A 37 2.61 -9.37 32.99
CA SER A 37 2.26 -8.79 31.69
C SER A 37 3.50 -8.10 31.14
N VAL A 38 3.94 -8.51 29.95
CA VAL A 38 5.09 -7.92 29.27
C VAL A 38 4.59 -7.25 28.00
N GLN A 39 4.93 -5.97 27.84
CA GLN A 39 4.59 -5.19 26.66
C GLN A 39 5.84 -5.07 25.81
N ALA A 40 5.74 -5.48 24.53
CA ALA A 40 6.79 -5.23 23.55
C ALA A 40 6.64 -3.80 23.01
N ASP A 41 7.76 -3.20 22.61
CA ASP A 41 7.78 -1.88 21.99
C ASP A 41 7.09 -1.90 20.61
N ASP A 42 7.33 -2.96 19.84
CA ASP A 42 6.77 -3.17 18.51
C ASP A 42 6.11 -4.54 18.37
N MET A 43 5.08 -4.59 17.51
CA MET A 43 4.31 -5.80 17.26
C MET A 43 5.14 -6.91 16.59
N GLU A 44 6.17 -6.56 15.83
CA GLU A 44 7.09 -7.50 15.18
C GLU A 44 7.97 -8.24 16.21
N ASN A 45 8.30 -7.57 17.31
CA ASN A 45 9.17 -8.11 18.36
C ASN A 45 8.40 -9.00 19.34
N VAL A 46 7.06 -9.02 19.29
CA VAL A 46 6.22 -9.81 20.20
C VAL A 46 6.49 -11.31 20.05
N GLU A 47 6.74 -11.79 18.82
CA GLU A 47 6.99 -13.21 18.57
C GLU A 47 8.35 -13.66 19.10
N GLU A 48 9.40 -12.86 18.88
CA GLU A 48 10.75 -13.09 19.41
C GLU A 48 10.77 -13.03 20.95
N LEU A 49 10.10 -12.03 21.52
CA LEU A 49 9.97 -11.87 22.96
C LEU A 49 9.20 -13.05 23.58
N ALA A 50 8.09 -13.47 22.95
CA ALA A 50 7.32 -14.62 23.41
C ALA A 50 8.15 -15.91 23.37
N ASN A 51 8.96 -16.12 22.32
CA ASN A 51 9.85 -17.28 22.21
C ASN A 51 10.95 -17.25 23.27
N THR A 52 11.53 -16.09 23.54
CA THR A 52 12.53 -15.91 24.61
C THR A 52 11.93 -16.27 25.97
N ILE A 53 10.72 -15.80 26.27
CA ILE A 53 10.05 -16.10 27.55
C ILE A 53 9.64 -17.59 27.64
N ARG A 54 9.22 -18.21 26.54
CA ARG A 54 8.99 -19.67 26.48
C ARG A 54 10.25 -20.47 26.74
N SER A 55 11.40 -20.03 26.20
CA SER A 55 12.69 -20.70 26.40
C SER A 55 13.16 -20.65 27.86
N MET A 56 12.73 -19.64 28.62
CA MET A 56 12.94 -19.54 30.06
C MET A 56 12.00 -20.46 30.88
N GLY A 57 11.12 -21.23 30.23
CA GLY A 57 10.22 -22.19 30.87
C GLY A 57 8.86 -21.63 31.29
N TYR A 58 8.50 -20.41 30.87
CA TYR A 58 7.21 -19.80 31.18
C TYR A 58 6.19 -20.03 30.06
N ASN A 59 4.91 -20.20 30.44
CA ASN A 59 3.82 -20.23 29.47
C ASN A 59 3.44 -18.82 29.04
N VAL A 60 3.40 -18.58 27.72
CA VAL A 60 3.14 -17.26 27.13
C VAL A 60 1.92 -17.34 26.21
N SER A 61 0.87 -16.61 26.57
CA SER A 61 -0.33 -16.44 25.76
C SER A 61 -0.29 -15.09 25.05
N THR A 62 -0.29 -15.11 23.72
CA THR A 62 -0.22 -13.90 22.87
C THR A 62 -1.27 -13.95 21.79
N ASN A 63 -1.93 -12.82 21.51
CA ASN A 63 -2.89 -12.70 20.40
C ASN A 63 -2.21 -12.54 19.02
N ILE A 64 -0.88 -12.69 18.95
CA ILE A 64 -0.08 -12.44 17.75
C ILE A 64 -0.41 -13.39 16.60
N GLU A 65 -0.79 -14.65 16.90
CA GLU A 65 -1.17 -15.63 15.90
C GLU A 65 -2.46 -15.25 15.15
N TYR A 66 -3.42 -14.66 15.88
CA TYR A 66 -4.64 -14.12 15.28
C TYR A 66 -4.35 -12.92 14.37
N ILE A 67 -3.53 -11.97 14.83
CA ILE A 67 -3.12 -10.81 14.02
C ILE A 67 -2.33 -11.25 12.78
N ASN A 68 -1.40 -12.19 12.92
CA ASN A 68 -0.62 -12.72 11.80
C ASN A 68 -1.51 -13.43 10.77
N SER A 69 -2.54 -14.15 11.22
CA SER A 69 -3.53 -14.78 10.33
C SER A 69 -4.34 -13.74 9.57
N MET A 70 -4.79 -12.67 10.24
CA MET A 70 -5.47 -11.54 9.57
C MET A 70 -4.56 -10.84 8.57
N LYS A 71 -3.30 -10.55 8.92
CA LYS A 71 -2.31 -9.94 8.02
C LYS A 71 -2.10 -10.79 6.76
N LYS A 72 -1.97 -12.11 6.89
CA LYS A 72 -1.84 -13.03 5.75
C LYS A 72 -3.07 -12.98 4.84
N GLN A 73 -4.27 -12.94 5.41
CA GLN A 73 -5.51 -12.81 4.65
C GLN A 73 -5.58 -11.48 3.89
N PHE A 74 -5.24 -10.36 4.54
CA PHE A 74 -5.18 -9.05 3.87
C PHE A 74 -4.12 -9.01 2.78
N ALA A 75 -2.94 -9.59 3.00
CA ALA A 75 -1.89 -9.69 1.99
C ALA A 75 -2.34 -10.49 0.76
N MET A 76 -3.09 -11.59 0.97
CA MET A 76 -3.67 -12.36 -0.13
C MET A 76 -4.69 -11.53 -0.93
N VAL A 77 -5.60 -10.83 -0.26
CA VAL A 77 -6.58 -9.95 -0.91
C VAL A 77 -5.88 -8.81 -1.68
N GLN A 78 -4.88 -8.18 -1.07
CA GLN A 78 -4.07 -7.15 -1.72
C GLN A 78 -3.32 -7.69 -2.95
N GLY A 79 -2.80 -8.92 -2.88
CA GLY A 79 -2.15 -9.59 -4.01
C GLY A 79 -3.12 -9.83 -5.17
N VAL A 80 -4.33 -10.30 -4.90
CA VAL A 80 -5.37 -10.51 -5.93
C VAL A 80 -5.79 -9.18 -6.56
N LEU A 81 -6.09 -8.16 -5.75
CA LEU A 81 -6.45 -6.83 -6.24
C LEU A 81 -5.31 -6.19 -7.04
N GLY A 82 -4.06 -6.36 -6.58
CA GLY A 82 -2.87 -5.94 -7.32
C GLY A 82 -2.74 -6.64 -8.67
N GLY A 83 -3.03 -7.94 -8.73
CA GLY A 83 -3.06 -8.70 -9.98
C GLY A 83 -4.12 -8.22 -10.96
N ILE A 84 -5.35 -7.99 -10.47
CA ILE A 84 -6.44 -7.41 -11.28
C ILE A 84 -6.05 -6.02 -11.78
N GLY A 85 -5.46 -5.20 -10.92
CA GLY A 85 -4.92 -3.88 -11.27
C GLY A 85 -3.86 -3.95 -12.37
N ALA A 86 -2.91 -4.89 -12.28
CA ALA A 86 -1.87 -5.08 -13.28
C ALA A 86 -2.44 -5.48 -14.65
N VAL A 87 -3.39 -6.40 -14.70
CA VAL A 87 -4.07 -6.79 -15.96
C VAL A 87 -4.85 -5.61 -16.53
N SER A 88 -5.55 -4.86 -15.68
CA SER A 88 -6.33 -3.69 -16.10
C SER A 88 -5.41 -2.60 -16.67
N LEU A 89 -4.27 -2.37 -16.04
CA LEU A 89 -3.23 -1.45 -16.51
C LEU A 89 -2.66 -1.88 -17.87
N PHE A 90 -2.44 -3.18 -18.06
CA PHE A 90 -1.96 -3.73 -19.32
C PHE A 90 -2.96 -3.51 -20.46
N VAL A 91 -4.24 -3.78 -20.22
CA VAL A 91 -5.31 -3.52 -21.20
C VAL A 91 -5.43 -2.03 -21.50
N ALA A 92 -5.34 -1.16 -20.49
CA ALA A 92 -5.34 0.28 -20.67
C ALA A 92 -4.15 0.76 -21.52
N ALA A 93 -2.95 0.21 -21.28
CA ALA A 93 -1.75 0.52 -22.07
C ALA A 93 -1.93 0.16 -23.55
N ILE A 94 -2.53 -0.99 -23.87
CA ILE A 94 -2.87 -1.36 -25.25
C ILE A 94 -3.87 -0.37 -25.84
N GLY A 95 -4.88 0.03 -25.08
CA GLY A 95 -5.86 1.04 -25.49
C GLY A 95 -5.21 2.38 -25.85
N ILE A 96 -4.30 2.87 -24.99
CA ILE A 96 -3.52 4.09 -25.25
C ILE A 96 -2.69 3.94 -26.53
N ALA A 97 -2.00 2.81 -26.70
CA ALA A 97 -1.19 2.55 -27.89
C ALA A 97 -2.03 2.56 -29.18
N ASN A 98 -3.22 1.96 -29.16
CA ASN A 98 -4.13 1.93 -30.30
C ASN A 98 -4.64 3.33 -30.67
N THR A 99 -5.08 4.11 -29.69
CA THR A 99 -5.54 5.50 -29.91
C THR A 99 -4.41 6.37 -30.45
N MET A 100 -3.20 6.23 -29.92
CA MET A 100 -2.03 6.96 -30.42
C MET A 100 -1.65 6.56 -31.84
N MET A 101 -1.68 5.27 -32.16
CA MET A 101 -1.46 4.80 -33.53
C MET A 101 -2.47 5.43 -34.49
N MET A 102 -3.74 5.52 -34.11
CA MET A 102 -4.77 6.17 -34.91
C MET A 102 -4.50 7.67 -35.10
N SER A 103 -4.21 8.41 -34.02
CA SER A 103 -3.84 9.83 -34.08
C SER A 103 -2.62 10.09 -34.99
N ILE A 104 -1.61 9.22 -34.94
CA ILE A 104 -0.43 9.30 -35.82
C ILE A 104 -0.82 9.13 -37.29
N TYR A 105 -1.70 8.18 -37.61
CA TYR A 105 -2.14 7.96 -38.98
C TYR A 105 -2.91 9.15 -39.55
N GLU A 106 -3.80 9.75 -38.75
CA GLU A 106 -4.53 10.96 -39.13
C GLU A 106 -3.58 12.14 -39.37
N ARG A 107 -2.52 12.26 -38.56
CA ARG A 107 -1.51 13.34 -38.66
C ARG A 107 -0.29 12.97 -39.53
N THR A 108 -0.38 11.94 -40.39
CA THR A 108 0.78 11.48 -41.20
C THR A 108 1.34 12.59 -42.10
N LYS A 109 0.47 13.42 -42.70
CA LYS A 109 0.88 14.54 -43.57
C LYS A 109 1.64 15.60 -42.79
N GLU A 110 1.18 15.94 -41.59
CA GLU A 110 1.86 16.91 -40.71
C GLU A 110 3.26 16.40 -40.31
N ILE A 111 3.37 15.12 -39.95
CA ILE A 111 4.65 14.48 -39.64
C ILE A 111 5.60 14.50 -40.85
N GLY A 112 5.07 14.24 -42.05
CA GLY A 112 5.83 14.32 -43.30
C GLY A 112 6.39 15.72 -43.55
N VAL A 113 5.56 16.75 -43.41
CA VAL A 113 5.98 18.16 -43.55
C VAL A 113 7.04 18.52 -42.51
N MET A 114 6.84 18.15 -41.23
CA MET A 114 7.82 18.39 -40.16
C MET A 114 9.20 17.77 -40.45
N LYS A 115 9.24 16.58 -41.06
CA LYS A 115 10.51 15.94 -41.45
C LYS A 115 11.19 16.66 -42.62
N VAL A 116 10.41 17.17 -43.59
CA VAL A 116 10.95 17.87 -44.77
C VAL A 116 11.51 19.24 -44.41
N ILE A 117 10.90 19.96 -43.46
CA ILE A 117 11.43 21.24 -42.95
C ILE A 117 12.63 21.07 -42.00
N GLY A 118 13.12 19.83 -41.79
CA GLY A 118 14.33 19.55 -41.02
C GLY A 118 14.12 19.36 -39.52
N CYS A 119 12.89 19.14 -39.04
CA CYS A 119 12.68 18.82 -37.63
C CYS A 119 13.37 17.50 -37.25
N SER A 120 14.03 17.48 -36.10
CA SER A 120 14.72 16.27 -35.64
C SER A 120 13.70 15.16 -35.32
N LEU A 121 14.01 13.92 -35.69
CA LEU A 121 13.18 12.76 -35.36
C LEU A 121 12.98 12.61 -33.85
N ARG A 122 13.97 13.05 -33.06
CA ARG A 122 13.90 13.08 -31.60
C ARG A 122 12.81 14.01 -31.09
N ASN A 123 12.69 15.22 -31.64
CA ASN A 123 11.67 16.19 -31.24
C ASN A 123 10.27 15.66 -31.56
N ILE A 124 10.10 15.03 -32.72
CA ILE A 124 8.82 14.40 -33.11
C ILE A 124 8.45 13.28 -32.12
N ARG A 125 9.42 12.43 -31.74
CA ARG A 125 9.20 11.38 -30.74
C ARG A 125 8.85 11.95 -29.37
N GLU A 126 9.56 12.98 -28.92
CA GLU A 126 9.32 13.61 -27.62
C GLU A 126 7.94 14.28 -27.57
N MET A 127 7.48 14.88 -28.67
CA MET A 127 6.12 15.43 -28.78
C MET A 127 5.06 14.35 -28.56
N PHE A 128 5.15 13.20 -29.26
CA PHE A 128 4.20 12.10 -29.08
C PHE A 128 4.30 11.43 -27.71
N LEU A 129 5.50 11.35 -27.14
CA LEU A 129 5.69 10.85 -25.77
C LEU A 129 5.06 11.77 -24.73
N LEU A 130 5.15 13.09 -24.92
CA LEU A 130 4.47 14.06 -24.07
C LEU A 130 2.95 13.94 -24.21
N GLU A 131 2.42 13.78 -25.43
CA GLU A 131 0.98 13.53 -25.65
C GLU A 131 0.50 12.29 -24.88
N ALA A 132 1.26 11.19 -24.93
CA ALA A 132 1.00 9.99 -24.15
C ALA A 132 1.10 10.21 -22.63
N GLY A 133 2.11 10.98 -22.20
CA GLY A 133 2.29 11.38 -20.81
C GLY A 133 1.13 12.22 -20.28
N PHE A 134 0.58 13.12 -21.10
CA PHE A 134 -0.61 13.90 -20.77
C PHE A 134 -1.87 13.04 -20.66
N ILE A 135 -2.04 12.03 -21.52
CA ILE A 135 -3.12 11.04 -21.38
C ILE A 135 -2.98 10.29 -20.05
N GLY A 136 -1.75 9.85 -19.71
CA GLY A 136 -1.45 9.23 -18.43
C GLY A 136 -1.71 10.16 -17.23
N PHE A 137 -1.34 11.44 -17.34
CA PHE A 137 -1.58 12.45 -16.32
C PHE A 137 -3.08 12.67 -16.08
N MET A 138 -3.86 12.87 -17.15
CA MET A 138 -5.31 13.05 -17.05
C MET A 138 -6.00 11.81 -16.47
N GLY A 139 -5.56 10.62 -16.87
CA GLY A 139 -6.01 9.36 -16.27
C GLY A 139 -5.66 9.27 -14.78
N GLY A 140 -4.45 9.68 -14.39
CA GLY A 140 -4.01 9.75 -13.00
C GLY A 140 -4.83 10.72 -12.16
N VAL A 141 -5.13 11.92 -12.68
CA VAL A 141 -6.01 12.90 -12.01
C VAL A 141 -7.40 12.33 -11.82
N ALA A 142 -8.01 11.81 -12.88
CA ALA A 142 -9.35 11.22 -12.81
C ALA A 142 -9.40 10.01 -11.85
N GLY A 143 -8.38 9.15 -11.88
CA GLY A 143 -8.27 7.99 -11.00
C GLY A 143 -8.11 8.38 -9.53
N ASN A 144 -7.31 9.42 -9.22
CA ASN A 144 -7.18 9.93 -7.85
C ASN A 144 -8.50 10.54 -7.35
N ILE A 145 -9.20 11.33 -8.18
CA ILE A 145 -10.51 11.89 -7.83
C ILE A 145 -11.51 10.77 -7.51
N LEU A 146 -11.58 9.75 -8.37
CA LEU A 146 -12.46 8.59 -8.17
C LEU A 146 -12.09 7.83 -6.88
N SER A 147 -10.80 7.69 -6.59
CA SER A 147 -10.29 7.06 -5.37
C SER A 147 -10.73 7.82 -4.11
N PHE A 148 -10.68 9.16 -4.13
CA PHE A 148 -11.17 9.98 -3.01
C PHE A 148 -12.69 9.88 -2.82
N ILE A 149 -13.45 9.88 -3.92
CA ILE A 149 -14.91 9.70 -3.86
C ILE A 149 -15.24 8.34 -3.25
N MET A 150 -14.60 7.27 -3.73
CA MET A 150 -14.82 5.93 -3.19
C MET A 150 -14.43 5.84 -1.71
N SER A 151 -13.30 6.43 -1.33
CA SER A 151 -12.86 6.52 0.06
C SER A 151 -13.89 7.23 0.95
N ALA A 152 -14.49 8.33 0.47
CA ALA A 152 -15.52 9.05 1.19
C ALA A 152 -16.79 8.22 1.36
N VAL A 153 -17.24 7.53 0.30
CA VAL A 153 -18.40 6.63 0.34
C VAL A 153 -18.17 5.49 1.34
N ILE A 154 -17.00 4.85 1.32
CA ILE A 154 -16.64 3.80 2.27
C ILE A 154 -16.65 4.34 3.70
N ASN A 155 -16.04 5.50 3.95
CA ASN A 155 -16.03 6.09 5.28
C ASN A 155 -17.45 6.39 5.78
N ILE A 156 -18.36 6.86 4.93
CA ILE A 156 -19.77 7.10 5.28
C ILE A 156 -20.47 5.77 5.63
N LEU A 157 -20.36 4.75 4.77
CA LEU A 157 -21.01 3.45 4.97
C LEU A 157 -20.51 2.74 6.23
N VAL A 158 -19.22 2.83 6.54
CA VAL A 158 -18.62 2.19 7.72
C VAL A 158 -18.89 3.00 8.99
N SER A 159 -19.03 4.32 8.89
CA SER A 159 -19.45 5.18 10.02
C SER A 159 -20.93 5.01 10.38
N GLY A 160 -21.75 4.55 9.44
CA GLY A 160 -23.15 4.20 9.66
C GLY A 160 -23.31 2.82 10.32
N GLU A 161 -23.70 2.83 11.59
CA GLU A 161 -24.36 1.74 12.31
C GLU A 161 -23.63 0.43 12.64
N SER A 162 -22.54 0.01 11.99
CA SER A 162 -22.11 -1.40 12.11
C SER A 162 -20.87 -1.72 12.97
N MET A 163 -19.96 -0.77 13.22
CA MET A 163 -18.65 -1.12 13.80
C MET A 163 -18.22 -0.34 15.04
N GLY A 164 -18.90 0.74 15.45
CA GLY A 164 -18.51 1.53 16.63
C GLY A 164 -17.10 2.13 16.58
N VAL A 165 -16.41 2.03 15.43
CA VAL A 165 -15.09 2.60 15.19
C VAL A 165 -15.29 4.02 14.68
N GLY A 166 -15.27 4.98 15.60
CA GLY A 166 -15.19 6.40 15.26
C GLY A 166 -13.82 6.72 14.69
N GLY A 167 -13.65 6.60 13.37
CA GLY A 167 -12.40 6.93 12.70
C GLY A 167 -12.50 6.86 11.19
N SER A 168 -11.74 7.71 10.50
CA SER A 168 -11.51 7.63 9.05
C SER A 168 -10.68 6.38 8.74
N LEU A 169 -11.36 5.23 8.58
CA LEU A 169 -10.72 3.95 8.24
C LEU A 169 -9.94 4.01 6.92
N SER A 170 -10.45 4.77 5.94
CA SER A 170 -9.77 5.01 4.68
C SER A 170 -9.08 6.38 4.70
N TYR A 171 -7.77 6.38 4.96
CA TYR A 171 -6.88 7.54 4.87
C TYR A 171 -5.90 7.35 3.71
N ILE A 172 -6.02 8.19 2.68
CA ILE A 172 -5.10 8.18 1.54
C ILE A 172 -4.01 9.23 1.80
N PRO A 173 -2.78 8.83 2.14
CA PRO A 173 -1.70 9.78 2.36
C PRO A 173 -1.31 10.50 1.07
N LEU A 174 -0.90 11.77 1.21
CA LEU A 174 -0.53 12.63 0.07
C LEU A 174 0.62 12.07 -0.76
N TRP A 175 1.56 11.34 -0.16
CA TRP A 175 2.66 10.73 -0.92
C TRP A 175 2.17 9.66 -1.89
N LEU A 176 1.10 8.92 -1.56
CA LEU A 176 0.54 7.90 -2.46
C LEU A 176 -0.14 8.54 -3.67
N VAL A 177 -0.76 9.71 -3.49
CA VAL A 177 -1.36 10.50 -4.58
C VAL A 177 -0.30 10.95 -5.58
N LEU A 178 0.82 11.49 -5.08
CA LEU A 178 1.91 11.92 -5.94
C LEU A 178 2.59 10.74 -6.64
N THR A 179 2.79 9.64 -5.92
CA THR A 179 3.39 8.42 -6.48
C THR A 179 2.48 7.77 -7.52
N SER A 180 1.16 7.72 -7.28
CA SER A 180 0.19 7.17 -8.24
C SER A 180 0.11 8.03 -9.49
N MET A 181 0.18 9.36 -9.35
CA MET A 181 0.22 10.29 -10.48
C MET A 181 1.48 10.08 -11.32
N GLY A 182 2.65 10.03 -10.69
CA GLY A 182 3.91 9.76 -11.38
C GLY A 182 3.89 8.41 -12.08
N PHE A 183 3.36 7.38 -11.42
CA PHE A 183 3.19 6.05 -12.01
C PHE A 183 2.26 6.06 -13.22
N ALA A 184 1.12 6.76 -13.16
CA ALA A 184 0.18 6.87 -14.28
C ALA A 184 0.80 7.55 -15.51
N VAL A 185 1.57 8.63 -15.31
CA VAL A 185 2.32 9.30 -16.38
C VAL A 185 3.36 8.37 -16.98
N LEU A 186 4.14 7.68 -16.15
CA LEU A 186 5.17 6.74 -16.61
C LEU A 186 4.56 5.60 -17.44
N VAL A 187 3.44 5.04 -17.01
CA VAL A 187 2.74 3.99 -17.76
C VAL A 187 2.19 4.53 -19.08
N GLY A 188 1.60 5.72 -19.09
CA GLY A 188 1.13 6.37 -20.32
C GLY A 188 2.27 6.59 -21.32
N MET A 189 3.40 7.10 -20.86
CA MET A 189 4.61 7.27 -21.69
C MET A 189 5.15 5.93 -22.19
N ALA A 190 5.20 4.90 -21.33
CA ALA A 190 5.67 3.57 -21.69
C ALA A 190 4.78 2.92 -22.77
N ALA A 191 3.46 3.02 -22.61
CA ALA A 191 2.48 2.58 -23.60
C ALA A 191 2.64 3.33 -24.93
N GLY A 192 2.93 4.63 -24.84
CA GLY A 192 3.10 5.50 -26.00
C GLY A 192 4.43 5.43 -26.72
N TYR A 193 5.44 4.81 -26.11
CA TYR A 193 6.77 4.72 -26.66
C TYR A 193 6.81 3.96 -27.99
N PHE A 194 6.13 2.82 -28.07
CA PHE A 194 6.10 2.03 -29.30
C PHE A 194 5.41 2.75 -30.48
N PRO A 195 4.21 3.34 -30.32
CA PRO A 195 3.61 4.18 -31.36
C PRO A 195 4.49 5.36 -31.77
N ALA A 196 5.11 6.07 -30.81
CA ALA A 196 5.99 7.20 -31.10
C ALA A 196 7.21 6.79 -31.94
N LEU A 197 7.79 5.61 -31.69
CA LEU A 197 8.85 5.05 -32.53
C LEU A 197 8.35 4.76 -33.96
N ARG A 198 7.11 4.29 -34.10
CA ARG A 198 6.53 3.95 -35.40
C ARG A 198 6.24 5.20 -36.24
N ALA A 199 5.79 6.31 -35.63
CA ALA A 199 5.62 7.60 -36.32
C ALA A 199 6.91 8.10 -37.00
N MET A 200 8.07 7.87 -36.38
CA MET A 200 9.36 8.24 -36.95
C MET A 200 9.70 7.46 -38.24
N LYS A 201 9.16 6.24 -38.41
CA LYS A 201 9.44 5.38 -39.57
C LYS A 201 8.53 5.67 -40.78
N LEU A 202 7.50 6.52 -40.63
CA LEU A 202 6.64 6.92 -41.74
C LEU A 202 7.42 7.75 -42.77
N SER A 203 7.41 7.34 -44.04
CA SER A 203 8.19 7.99 -45.08
C SER A 203 7.54 9.33 -45.50
N PRO A 204 8.30 10.44 -45.57
CA PRO A 204 7.77 11.75 -45.99
C PRO A 204 7.30 11.76 -47.45
N LEU A 205 8.01 11.05 -48.32
CA LEU A 205 7.74 10.99 -49.76
C LEU A 205 6.43 10.26 -50.08
N ALA A 206 6.13 9.15 -49.38
CA ALA A 206 4.84 8.49 -49.54
C ALA A 206 3.67 9.28 -48.92
N ALA A 207 3.93 10.11 -47.90
CA ALA A 207 2.90 10.95 -47.30
C ALA A 207 2.48 12.11 -48.22
N ILE A 208 3.36 12.58 -49.10
CA ILE A 208 3.11 13.69 -50.04
C ILE A 208 2.65 13.16 -51.41
N ARG A 209 3.11 11.98 -51.84
CA ARG A 209 2.81 11.38 -53.16
C ARG A 209 1.53 10.52 -53.19
N ASN A 210 0.75 10.47 -52.11
CA ASN A 210 -0.50 9.69 -52.06
C ASN A 210 -1.72 10.49 -52.57
N GLU A 211 -1.50 11.45 -53.47
CA GLU A 211 -2.51 11.93 -54.44
C GLU A 211 -2.19 11.36 -55.82
#